data_AF-A0ABD2MZH5-F1
#
_entry.id   AF-A0ABD2MZH5-F1
#
_cell.length_a   1.000
_cell.length_b   1.000
_cell.length_c   1.000
_cell.angle_alpha   90.00
_cell.angle_beta   90.00
_cell.angle_gamma   90.00
#
_symmetry.space_group_name_H-M   'P 1'
#
loop_
_entity.id
_entity.type
_entity.pdbx_description
1 polymer ?
#
loop_
_entity_poly.entity_id
_entity_poly.type
_entity_poly.pdbx_seq_one_letter_code
_entity_poly.pdbx_strand_id
1 'polypeptide(L)'
;MKILVEGKTTLTNSDKMEIFATGRYHSLVHIAQEVLANGQREYYSVAVIKRGSLPDETSLYNLRGKKACLPGIQTYAGWVLPIYTVSRTELVKKVDAIL
;
A
#
# COMPACT_ATOMS: atom_id res chain seq x y z
N MET A 1 -5.52 -4.66 -14.82
CA MET A 1 -5.21 -3.63 -15.84
C MET A 1 -5.11 -4.04 -17.31
N LYS A 2 -4.54 -5.19 -17.71
CA LYS A 2 -4.39 -5.57 -19.14
C LYS A 2 -5.68 -5.42 -19.97
N ILE A 3 -6.83 -5.82 -19.41
CA ILE A 3 -8.14 -5.75 -20.08
C ILE A 3 -8.63 -4.31 -20.33
N LEU A 4 -8.23 -3.32 -19.51
CA LEU A 4 -8.56 -1.91 -19.78
C LEU A 4 -7.67 -1.34 -20.89
N VAL A 5 -6.38 -1.65 -20.84
CA VAL A 5 -5.42 -1.21 -21.86
C VAL A 5 -5.75 -1.81 -23.24
N GLU A 6 -6.24 -3.04 -23.27
CA GLU A 6 -6.72 -3.70 -24.50
C GLU A 6 -8.13 -3.26 -24.94
N GLY A 7 -8.80 -2.36 -24.22
CA GLY A 7 -10.14 -1.87 -24.56
C GLY A 7 -11.26 -2.91 -24.36
N LYS A 8 -11.02 -3.99 -23.61
CA LYS A 8 -12.01 -5.03 -23.27
C LYS A 8 -12.87 -4.66 -22.06
N THR A 9 -12.51 -3.60 -21.34
CA THR A 9 -13.27 -3.04 -20.23
C THR A 9 -13.08 -1.54 -20.22
N THR A 10 -14.15 -0.81 -19.90
CA THR A 10 -14.14 0.66 -19.93
C THR A 10 -13.70 1.26 -18.60
N LEU A 11 -14.11 0.68 -17.48
CA LEU A 11 -13.92 1.25 -16.14
C LEU A 11 -13.61 0.16 -15.12
N THR A 12 -12.80 0.51 -14.13
CA THR A 12 -12.54 -0.31 -12.95
C THR A 12 -12.21 0.59 -11.77
N ASN A 13 -12.44 0.11 -10.55
CA ASN A 13 -11.88 0.72 -9.36
C ASN A 13 -10.52 0.08 -9.06
N SER A 14 -9.59 0.88 -8.55
CA SER A 14 -8.23 0.43 -8.27
C SER A 14 -7.68 1.13 -7.04
N ASP A 15 -6.76 0.47 -6.35
CA ASP A 15 -6.05 1.08 -5.23
C ASP A 15 -5.06 2.16 -5.70
N LYS A 16 -4.69 3.09 -4.81
CA LYS A 16 -3.91 4.29 -5.12
C LYS A 16 -2.56 4.01 -5.80
N MET A 17 -1.90 2.89 -5.49
CA MET A 17 -0.63 2.54 -6.15
C MET A 17 -0.84 2.14 -7.61
N GLU A 18 -1.92 1.41 -7.92
CA GLU A 18 -2.27 1.06 -9.30
C GLU A 18 -2.74 2.29 -10.07
N ILE A 19 -3.43 3.24 -9.40
CA ILE A 19 -3.76 4.56 -9.95
C ILE A 19 -2.49 5.30 -10.41
N PHE A 20 -1.45 5.33 -9.58
CA PHE A 20 -0.15 5.93 -9.95
C PHE A 20 0.49 5.21 -11.14
N ALA A 21 0.58 3.87 -11.08
CA ALA A 21 1.21 3.08 -12.14
C ALA A 21 0.49 3.23 -13.49
N THR A 22 -0.84 3.22 -13.48
CA THR A 22 -1.64 3.34 -14.70
C THR A 22 -1.58 4.71 -15.34
N GLY A 23 -1.56 5.78 -14.54
CA GLY A 23 -1.30 7.12 -15.07
C GLY A 23 0.10 7.24 -15.67
N ARG A 24 1.11 6.66 -15.01
CA ARG A 24 2.52 6.76 -15.42
C ARG A 24 2.89 5.90 -16.63
N TYR A 25 2.33 4.71 -16.76
CA TYR A 25 2.75 3.71 -17.75
C TYR A 25 1.69 3.41 -18.82
N HIS A 26 0.43 3.77 -18.59
CA HIS A 26 -0.68 3.44 -19.49
C HIS A 26 -1.55 4.65 -19.86
N SER A 27 -1.17 5.86 -19.45
CA SER A 27 -1.89 7.11 -19.74
C SER A 27 -3.38 7.06 -19.42
N LEU A 28 -3.78 6.25 -18.44
CA LEU A 28 -5.17 6.19 -17.97
C LEU A 28 -5.48 7.41 -17.10
N VAL A 29 -6.71 7.89 -17.19
CA VAL A 29 -7.21 9.04 -16.43
C VAL A 29 -8.20 8.56 -15.36
N HIS A 30 -8.05 9.07 -14.15
CA HIS A 30 -8.92 8.76 -13.02
C HIS A 30 -10.05 9.80 -12.93
N ILE A 31 -11.29 9.35 -13.04
CA ILE A 31 -12.47 10.23 -13.17
C ILE A 31 -13.38 10.24 -11.94
N ALA A 32 -13.21 9.29 -11.01
CA ALA A 32 -14.01 9.15 -9.82
C ALA A 32 -13.16 8.66 -8.64
N GLN A 33 -13.60 8.97 -7.41
CA GLN A 33 -12.96 8.55 -6.18
C GLN A 33 -14.01 7.97 -5.23
N GLU A 34 -13.62 6.90 -4.52
CA GLU A 34 -14.46 6.30 -3.49
C GLU A 34 -14.65 7.27 -2.29
N VAL A 35 -15.88 7.30 -1.77
CA VAL A 35 -16.25 8.03 -0.56
C VAL A 35 -16.77 7.02 0.45
N LEU A 36 -16.15 6.97 1.63
CA LEU A 36 -16.50 6.06 2.70
C LEU A 36 -17.84 6.47 3.35
N ALA A 37 -18.45 5.54 4.08
CA ALA A 37 -19.75 5.75 4.72
C ALA A 37 -19.81 6.96 5.67
N ASN A 38 -18.67 7.37 6.23
CA ASN A 38 -18.54 8.54 7.09
C ASN A 38 -18.23 9.85 6.32
N GLY A 39 -18.36 9.84 4.98
CA GLY A 39 -18.08 10.97 4.11
C GLY A 39 -16.59 11.24 3.84
N GLN A 40 -15.68 10.43 4.38
CA GLN A 40 -14.24 10.59 4.15
C GLN A 40 -13.84 10.05 2.78
N ARG A 41 -12.92 10.75 2.10
CA ARG A 41 -12.33 10.33 0.80
C ARG A 41 -11.00 9.61 0.97
N GLU A 42 -10.53 9.55 2.20
CA GLU A 42 -9.22 9.02 2.60
C GLU A 42 -9.43 7.97 3.67
N TYR A 43 -8.50 7.02 3.71
CA TYR A 43 -8.50 5.95 4.68
C TYR A 43 -7.10 5.82 5.30
N TYR A 44 -7.05 5.39 6.55
CA TYR A 44 -5.79 5.27 7.29
C TYR A 44 -5.11 3.93 7.02
N SER A 45 -3.80 3.97 6.80
CA SER A 45 -2.95 2.78 6.91
C SER A 45 -2.63 2.55 8.38
N VAL A 46 -2.97 1.37 8.89
CA VAL A 46 -2.79 1.00 10.29
C VAL A 46 -2.11 -0.35 10.40
N ALA A 47 -1.29 -0.52 11.44
CA ALA A 47 -0.74 -1.80 11.83
C ALA A 47 -1.54 -2.33 13.04
N VAL A 48 -2.16 -3.49 12.88
CA VAL A 48 -2.97 -4.12 13.92
C VAL A 48 -2.18 -5.26 14.55
N ILE A 49 -2.16 -5.31 15.88
CA ILE A 49 -1.51 -6.36 16.66
C ILE A 49 -2.52 -7.01 17.60
N LYS A 50 -2.34 -8.31 17.88
CA LYS A 50 -3.16 -8.99 18.90
C LYS A 50 -2.70 -8.53 20.28
N ARG A 51 -3.65 -8.22 21.16
CA ARG A 51 -3.33 -7.84 22.55
C ARG A 51 -2.48 -8.93 23.21
N GLY A 52 -1.34 -8.53 23.77
CA GLY A 52 -0.41 -9.43 24.47
C GLY A 52 0.46 -10.31 23.57
N SER A 53 0.33 -10.25 22.23
CA SER A 53 1.19 -11.05 21.34
C SER A 53 2.59 -10.47 21.13
N LEU A 54 2.76 -9.19 21.46
CA LEU A 54 4.01 -8.45 21.34
C LEU A 54 4.19 -7.59 22.60
N PRO A 55 4.49 -8.22 23.75
CA PRO A 55 4.53 -7.53 25.05
C PRO A 55 5.61 -6.44 25.11
N ASP A 56 6.70 -6.61 24.38
CA ASP A 56 7.83 -5.67 24.34
C ASP A 56 7.75 -4.67 23.18
N GLU A 57 6.78 -4.81 22.27
CA GLU A 57 6.71 -4.00 21.04
C GLU A 57 5.63 -2.93 21.14
N THR A 58 6.03 -1.73 21.53
CA THR A 58 5.18 -0.52 21.52
C THR A 58 5.39 0.33 20.27
N SER A 59 6.33 -0.05 19.39
CA SER A 59 6.76 0.75 18.25
C SER A 59 6.88 -0.07 16.97
N LEU A 60 6.53 0.54 15.84
CA LEU A 60 6.74 0.00 14.49
C LEU A 60 8.21 -0.30 14.18
N TYR A 61 9.14 0.29 14.94
CA TYR A 61 10.58 0.15 14.72
C TYR A 61 11.19 -1.13 15.29
N ASN A 62 10.43 -1.89 16.10
CA ASN A 62 10.91 -3.12 16.72
C ASN A 62 10.29 -4.38 16.09
N LEU A 63 9.89 -4.31 14.80
CA LEU A 63 9.26 -5.43 14.10
C LEU A 63 10.27 -6.44 13.51
N ARG A 64 11.56 -6.31 13.83
CA ARG A 64 12.61 -7.19 13.29
C ARG A 64 12.38 -8.63 13.73
N GLY A 65 12.40 -9.56 12.77
CA GLY A 65 12.18 -10.98 13.03
C GLY A 65 10.73 -11.36 13.37
N LYS A 66 9.79 -10.39 13.38
CA LYS A 66 8.36 -10.66 13.53
C LYS A 66 7.72 -10.97 12.18
N LYS A 67 6.58 -11.64 12.20
CA LYS A 67 5.79 -11.93 11.00
C LYS A 67 4.72 -10.85 10.82
N ALA A 68 4.58 -10.35 9.60
CA ALA A 68 3.54 -9.39 9.22
C ALA A 68 2.65 -9.99 8.13
N CYS A 69 1.34 -9.77 8.24
CA CYS A 69 0.37 -10.09 7.20
C CYS A 69 0.01 -8.80 6.46
N LEU A 70 0.20 -8.78 5.15
CA LEU A 70 -0.10 -7.64 4.30
C LEU A 70 -1.21 -8.03 3.32
N PRO A 71 -2.15 -7.12 2.99
CA PRO A 71 -3.28 -7.44 2.11
C PRO A 71 -2.84 -7.80 0.68
N GLY A 72 -1.71 -7.25 0.23
CA GLY A 72 -1.13 -7.57 -1.06
C GLY A 72 0.15 -6.78 -1.34
N ILE A 73 1.00 -7.34 -2.19
CA ILE A 73 2.21 -6.67 -2.69
C ILE A 73 1.80 -5.42 -3.48
N GLN A 74 2.55 -4.33 -3.30
CA GLN A 74 2.30 -3.04 -3.96
C GLN A 74 0.92 -2.41 -3.69
N THR A 75 0.15 -2.89 -2.71
CA THR A 75 -0.99 -2.10 -2.20
C THR A 75 -0.47 -0.84 -1.50
N TYR A 76 -1.15 0.29 -1.66
CA TYR A 76 -0.70 1.58 -1.15
C TYR A 76 -0.63 1.58 0.38
N ALA A 77 -1.75 1.29 1.05
CA ALA A 77 -1.79 1.26 2.51
C ALA A 77 -1.19 0.01 3.13
N GLY A 78 -1.20 -1.12 2.42
CA GLY A 78 -0.74 -2.39 2.94
C GLY A 78 0.73 -2.71 2.67
N TRP A 79 1.35 -2.06 1.68
CA TRP A 79 2.73 -2.33 1.29
C TRP A 79 3.56 -1.06 1.19
N VAL A 80 3.15 -0.10 0.35
CA VAL A 80 3.95 1.10 0.06
C VAL A 80 4.17 1.93 1.32
N LEU A 81 3.10 2.24 2.08
CA LEU A 81 3.20 3.04 3.30
C LEU A 81 3.98 2.33 4.43
N PRO A 82 3.73 1.06 4.77
CA PRO A 82 4.52 0.34 5.76
C PRO A 82 6.00 0.25 5.38
N ILE A 83 6.31 -0.15 4.15
CA ILE A 83 7.70 -0.26 3.67
C ILE A 83 8.39 1.10 3.69
N TYR A 84 7.73 2.17 3.22
CA TYR A 84 8.27 3.51 3.31
C TYR A 84 8.58 3.91 4.75
N THR A 85 7.66 3.64 5.68
CA THR A 85 7.82 3.96 7.10
C THR A 85 9.01 3.22 7.71
N VAL A 86 9.12 1.91 7.50
CA VAL A 86 10.23 1.11 8.05
C VAL A 86 11.54 1.31 7.30
N SER A 87 11.52 1.75 6.04
CA SER A 87 12.73 2.07 5.25
C SER A 87 13.49 3.29 5.79
N ARG A 88 12.84 4.11 6.62
CA ARG A 88 13.49 5.19 7.38
C ARG A 88 14.28 4.67 8.60
N THR A 89 14.19 3.36 8.87
CA THR A 89 14.93 2.68 9.92
C THR A 89 15.83 1.59 9.35
N GLU A 90 16.59 0.93 10.22
CA GLU A 90 17.49 -0.17 9.85
C GLU A 90 16.78 -1.54 9.77
N LEU A 91 15.44 -1.55 9.86
CA LEU A 91 14.63 -2.77 9.75
C LEU A 91 14.68 -3.41 8.36
N VAL A 92 14.72 -2.58 7.32
CA VAL A 92 14.79 -3.03 5.93
C VAL A 92 16.14 -2.60 5.37
N LYS A 93 16.93 -3.59 4.93
CA LYS A 93 18.14 -3.29 4.16
C LYS A 93 17.69 -2.65 2.85
N LYS A 94 18.08 -1.40 2.64
CA LYS A 94 17.97 -0.77 1.32
C LYS A 94 18.94 -1.51 0.43
N VAL A 95 18.40 -2.24 -0.53
CA VAL A 95 19.20 -2.66 -1.68
C VAL A 95 19.21 -1.45 -2.57
N ASP A 96 20.38 -0.87 -2.82
CA ASP A 96 20.52 0.19 -3.81
C ASP A 96 20.02 -0.38 -5.13
N ALA A 97 18.85 0.10 -5.56
CA ALA A 97 18.34 -0.18 -6.88
C ALA A 97 19.26 0.58 -7.85
N ILE A 98 20.26 -0.12 -8.40
CA ILE A 98 20.94 0.32 -9.61
C ILE A 98 19.84 0.35 -10.68
N LEU A 99 19.52 1.58 -11.09
CA LEU A 99 18.72 2.03 -12.24
C LEU A 99 18.03 0.94 -13.08
#